data_AF-S2Z6K6-F1
#
_entry.id   AF-S2Z6K6-F1
#
_cell.length_a   1.000
_cell.length_b   1.000
_cell.length_c   1.000
_cell.angle_alpha   90.00
_cell.angle_beta   90.00
_cell.angle_gamma   90.00
#
_symmetry.space_group_name_H-M   'P 1'
#
loop_
_entity.id
_entity.type
_entity.pdbx_description
1 polymer ?
#
loop_
_entity_poly.entity_id
_entity_poly.type
_entity_poly.pdbx_seq_one_letter_code
_entity_poly.pdbx_strand_id
1 'polypeptide(L)'
;MLTAQKPGEDAREASLRVARARGEALGAGARDDDVTSTLESLGFEPADAGAGRTVLHNCPFHPVAAQAPELICGMNHAFLCGYLAASGHPGTTAVLTAHDDACCVELHTGE
;
A
#
# COMPACT_ATOMS: atom_id res chain seq x y z
N MET A 1 26.05 -1.57 -6.31
CA MET A 1 24.69 -1.30 -5.82
C MET A 1 24.81 -0.96 -4.35
N LEU A 2 25.02 0.32 -4.02
CA LEU A 2 24.87 0.78 -2.64
C LEU A 2 23.36 0.78 -2.34
N THR A 3 22.99 0.39 -1.13
CA THR A 3 21.60 0.36 -0.66
C THR A 3 20.90 1.68 -0.95
N ALA A 4 19.58 1.66 -1.18
CA ALA A 4 18.79 2.87 -1.44
C ALA A 4 18.71 3.84 -0.25
N GLN A 5 19.47 3.60 0.82
CA GLN A 5 19.50 4.30 2.09
C GLN A 5 20.19 5.66 1.95
N LYS A 6 19.56 6.71 2.47
CA LYS A 6 20.16 8.04 2.55
C LYS A 6 21.08 8.13 3.78
N PRO A 7 22.05 9.06 3.82
CA PRO A 7 22.86 9.29 5.01
C PRO A 7 21.98 9.57 6.24
N GLY A 8 22.18 8.80 7.32
CA GLY A 8 21.44 8.93 8.58
C GLY A 8 20.09 8.20 8.63
N GLU A 9 19.63 7.61 7.52
CA GLU A 9 18.40 6.81 7.47
C GLU A 9 18.71 5.36 7.89
N ASP A 10 17.82 4.69 8.61
CA ASP A 10 17.94 3.24 8.82
C ASP A 10 17.31 2.42 7.68
N ALA A 11 17.48 1.09 7.71
CA ALA A 11 16.93 0.22 6.66
C ALA A 11 15.40 0.23 6.60
N ARG A 12 14.72 0.43 7.74
CA ARG A 12 13.26 0.49 7.83
C ARG A 12 12.76 1.78 7.19
N GLU A 13 13.30 2.92 7.58
CA GLU A 13 13.00 4.23 7.00
C GLU A 13 13.22 4.23 5.48
N ALA A 14 14.37 3.70 5.02
CA ALA A 14 14.66 3.57 3.59
C ALA A 14 13.61 2.72 2.86
N SER A 15 13.17 1.61 3.47
CA SER A 15 12.17 0.72 2.89
C SER A 15 10.81 1.41 2.76
N LEU A 16 10.35 2.11 3.80
CA LEU A 16 9.09 2.86 3.79
C LEU A 16 9.10 3.98 2.74
N ARG A 17 10.20 4.73 2.66
CA ARG A 17 10.36 5.81 1.68
C ARG A 17 10.37 5.28 0.25
N VAL A 18 11.12 4.19 -0.01
CA VAL A 18 11.16 3.58 -1.34
C VAL A 18 9.80 3.01 -1.73
N ALA A 19 9.09 2.36 -0.78
CA ALA A 19 7.74 1.87 -1.00
C ALA A 19 6.78 3.01 -1.39
N ARG A 20 6.81 4.12 -0.65
CA ARG A 20 6.01 5.32 -0.97
C ARG A 20 6.34 5.88 -2.35
N ALA A 21 7.62 6.11 -2.65
CA ALA A 21 8.05 6.67 -3.93
C ALA A 21 7.65 5.75 -5.11
N ARG A 22 7.69 4.43 -4.90
CA ARG A 22 7.22 3.46 -5.89
C ARG A 22 5.71 3.55 -6.10
N GLY A 23 4.94 3.70 -5.02
CA GLY A 23 3.51 3.96 -5.10
C GLY A 23 3.20 5.23 -5.89
N GLU A 24 3.86 6.34 -5.57
CA GLU A 24 3.70 7.63 -6.26
C GLU A 24 3.99 7.51 -7.77
N ALA A 25 5.08 6.83 -8.13
CA ALA A 25 5.44 6.61 -9.53
C ALA A 25 4.39 5.78 -10.30
N LEU A 26 3.83 4.75 -9.67
CA LEU A 26 2.75 3.95 -10.27
C LEU A 26 1.46 4.73 -10.36
N GLY A 27 1.06 5.43 -9.29
CA GLY A 27 -0.15 6.25 -9.26
C GLY A 27 -0.13 7.33 -10.34
N ALA A 28 1.00 8.01 -10.52
CA ALA A 28 1.16 9.01 -11.58
C ALA A 28 0.98 8.44 -13.00
N GLY A 29 1.34 7.16 -13.21
CA GLY A 29 1.18 6.46 -14.49
C GLY A 29 -0.20 5.82 -14.70
N ALA A 30 -0.98 5.67 -13.63
CA ALA A 30 -2.32 5.04 -13.61
C ALA A 30 -3.39 6.06 -13.17
N ARG A 31 -3.25 7.32 -13.63
CA ARG A 31 -4.12 8.40 -13.21
C ARG A 31 -5.54 8.17 -13.71
N ASP A 32 -6.51 8.27 -12.81
CA ASP A 32 -7.93 8.04 -13.07
C ASP A 32 -8.28 6.58 -13.48
N ASP A 33 -7.32 5.65 -13.41
CA ASP A 33 -7.58 4.23 -13.57
C ASP A 33 -8.36 3.69 -12.38
N ASP A 34 -9.14 2.62 -12.59
CA ASP A 34 -9.82 1.93 -11.51
C ASP A 34 -8.81 1.36 -10.49
N VAL A 35 -8.94 1.81 -9.24
CA VAL A 35 -8.05 1.43 -8.13
C VAL A 35 -8.09 -0.08 -7.91
N THR A 36 -9.28 -0.69 -7.96
CA THR A 36 -9.48 -2.12 -7.73
C THR A 36 -8.70 -2.95 -8.76
N SER A 37 -8.92 -2.69 -10.05
CA SER A 37 -8.25 -3.37 -11.16
C SER A 37 -6.72 -3.19 -11.13
N THR A 38 -6.26 -2.01 -10.72
CA THR A 38 -4.83 -1.74 -10.56
C THR A 38 -4.23 -2.57 -9.43
N LEU A 39 -4.91 -2.64 -8.28
CA LEU A 39 -4.47 -3.43 -7.14
C LEU A 39 -4.44 -4.94 -7.44
N GLU A 40 -5.44 -5.45 -8.15
CA GLU A 40 -5.45 -6.83 -8.65
C GLU A 40 -4.23 -7.12 -9.54
N SER A 41 -3.91 -6.19 -10.45
CA SER A 41 -2.73 -6.29 -11.33
C SER A 41 -1.41 -6.25 -10.55
N LEU A 42 -1.41 -5.64 -9.36
CA LEU A 42 -0.27 -5.61 -8.44
C LEU A 42 -0.23 -6.83 -7.49
N GLY A 43 -1.20 -7.73 -7.60
CA GLY A 43 -1.29 -8.96 -6.81
C GLY A 43 -2.00 -8.80 -5.46
N PHE A 44 -2.67 -7.67 -5.22
CA PHE A 44 -3.61 -7.55 -4.10
C PHE A 44 -4.97 -8.16 -4.46
N GLU A 45 -5.74 -8.58 -3.47
CA GLU A 45 -7.09 -9.10 -3.63
C GLU A 45 -8.11 -8.15 -2.98
N PRO A 46 -8.45 -7.01 -3.62
CA PRO A 46 -9.42 -6.05 -3.09
C PRO A 46 -10.84 -6.61 -3.11
N ALA A 47 -11.57 -6.33 -2.03
CA ALA A 47 -12.99 -6.63 -1.92
C ALA A 47 -13.73 -5.47 -1.26
N ASP A 48 -14.90 -5.13 -1.81
CA ASP A 48 -15.81 -4.16 -1.20
C ASP A 48 -16.36 -4.71 0.12
N ALA A 49 -16.11 -3.97 1.20
CA ALA A 49 -16.60 -4.26 2.54
C ALA A 49 -17.79 -3.36 2.95
N GLY A 50 -18.31 -2.58 2.00
CA GLY A 50 -19.40 -1.63 2.20
C GLY A 50 -18.97 -0.33 2.89
N ALA A 51 -19.86 0.67 2.86
CA ALA A 51 -19.64 1.98 3.49
C ALA A 51 -18.32 2.65 3.07
N GLY A 52 -17.96 2.56 1.78
CA GLY A 52 -16.74 3.15 1.23
C GLY A 52 -15.45 2.42 1.61
N ARG A 53 -15.52 1.23 2.21
CA ARG A 53 -14.34 0.46 2.62
C ARG A 53 -14.01 -0.64 1.62
N THR A 54 -12.72 -0.77 1.32
CA THR A 54 -12.16 -1.89 0.57
C THR A 54 -11.14 -2.61 1.45
N VAL A 55 -11.36 -3.90 1.68
CA VAL A 55 -10.44 -4.78 2.40
C VAL A 55 -9.58 -5.51 1.36
N LEU A 56 -8.31 -5.76 1.68
CA LEU A 56 -7.41 -6.54 0.83
C LEU A 56 -7.25 -7.92 1.46
N HIS A 57 -7.82 -8.96 0.85
CA HIS A 57 -7.88 -10.31 1.42
C HIS A 57 -6.53 -11.03 1.47
N ASN A 58 -5.53 -10.52 0.75
CA ASN A 58 -4.19 -11.05 0.80
C ASN A 58 -3.18 -9.96 1.18
N CYS A 59 -2.04 -10.43 1.71
CA CYS A 59 -0.81 -9.66 1.69
C CYS A 59 0.06 -10.32 0.60
N PRO A 60 0.43 -9.62 -0.49
CA PRO A 60 1.27 -10.20 -1.54
C PRO A 60 2.66 -10.62 -1.00
N PHE A 61 3.03 -10.12 0.17
CA PHE A 61 4.25 -10.47 0.90
C PHE A 61 4.01 -11.43 2.07
N HIS A 62 2.89 -12.17 2.12
CA HIS A 62 2.48 -13.00 3.26
C HIS A 62 3.61 -13.84 3.91
N PRO A 63 4.45 -14.57 3.14
CA PRO A 63 5.56 -15.35 3.72
C PRO A 63 6.60 -14.51 4.46
N VAL A 64 6.77 -13.25 4.07
CA VAL A 64 7.70 -12.29 4.69
C VAL A 64 7.00 -11.50 5.80
N ALA A 65 5.70 -11.21 5.64
CA ALA A 65 4.89 -10.54 6.65
C ALA A 65 4.85 -11.32 7.97
N ALA A 66 4.78 -12.66 7.91
CA ALA A 66 4.82 -13.51 9.09
C ALA A 66 6.13 -13.38 9.91
N GLN A 67 7.23 -12.95 9.28
CA GLN A 67 8.54 -12.80 9.91
C GLN A 67 8.83 -11.36 10.36
N ALA A 68 8.24 -10.37 9.70
CA ALA A 68 8.45 -8.95 9.98
C ALA A 68 7.16 -8.12 9.71
N PRO A 69 6.09 -8.32 10.51
CA PRO A 69 4.78 -7.74 10.21
C PRO A 69 4.80 -6.21 10.23
N GLU A 70 5.48 -5.60 11.19
CA GLU A 70 5.57 -4.14 11.30
C GLU A 70 6.24 -3.49 10.08
N LEU A 71 7.24 -4.16 9.49
CA LEU A 71 7.93 -3.67 8.30
C LEU A 71 7.03 -3.82 7.07
N ILE A 72 6.47 -5.01 6.86
CA ILE A 72 5.67 -5.30 5.66
C ILE A 72 4.35 -4.51 5.67
N CYS A 73 3.65 -4.46 6.80
CA CYS A 73 2.43 -3.67 6.92
C CYS A 73 2.72 -2.17 6.75
N GLY A 74 3.84 -1.68 7.29
CA GLY A 74 4.30 -0.30 7.04
C GLY A 74 4.64 -0.05 5.57
N MET A 75 5.32 -0.98 4.89
CA MET A 75 5.67 -0.85 3.48
C MET A 75 4.42 -0.85 2.58
N ASN A 76 3.47 -1.75 2.81
CA ASN A 76 2.20 -1.78 2.07
C ASN A 76 1.42 -0.49 2.28
N HIS A 77 1.35 0.01 3.52
CA HIS A 77 0.69 1.27 3.83
C HIS A 77 1.36 2.44 3.12
N ALA A 78 2.69 2.56 3.22
CA ALA A 78 3.45 3.63 2.57
C ALA A 78 3.28 3.59 1.03
N PHE A 79 3.33 2.40 0.44
CA PHE A 79 3.10 2.18 -0.99
C PHE A 79 1.69 2.63 -1.41
N LEU A 80 0.64 2.16 -0.74
CA LEU A 80 -0.75 2.48 -1.08
C LEU A 80 -1.05 3.97 -0.86
N CYS A 81 -0.52 4.59 0.20
CA CYS A 81 -0.58 6.04 0.38
C CYS A 81 0.06 6.80 -0.79
N GLY A 82 1.25 6.37 -1.24
CA GLY A 82 1.91 7.00 -2.39
C GLY A 82 1.11 6.85 -3.68
N TYR A 83 0.59 5.65 -3.93
CA TYR A 83 -0.25 5.36 -5.08
C TYR A 83 -1.53 6.22 -5.11
N LEU A 84 -2.28 6.27 -4.01
CA LEU A 84 -3.51 7.07 -3.93
C LEU A 84 -3.25 8.57 -4.06
N ALA A 85 -2.14 9.07 -3.48
CA ALA A 85 -1.76 10.48 -3.59
C ALA A 85 -1.48 10.92 -5.03
N ALA A 86 -1.08 10.00 -5.92
CA ALA A 86 -0.70 10.31 -7.29
C ALA A 86 -1.70 9.80 -8.36
N SER A 87 -2.64 8.91 -8.01
CA SER A 87 -3.58 8.27 -8.95
C SER A 87 -4.85 9.06 -9.25
N GLY A 88 -5.08 10.21 -8.61
CA GLY A 88 -6.27 11.03 -8.87
C GLY A 88 -7.52 10.66 -8.06
N HIS A 89 -7.36 9.93 -6.95
CA HIS A 89 -8.45 9.52 -6.05
C HIS A 89 -8.41 10.28 -4.71
N PRO A 90 -8.69 11.60 -4.67
CA PRO A 90 -8.52 12.42 -3.46
C PRO A 90 -9.49 12.05 -2.32
N GLY A 91 -10.58 11.34 -2.63
CA GLY A 91 -11.54 10.85 -1.65
C GLY A 91 -11.11 9.54 -0.98
N THR A 92 -10.08 8.85 -1.49
CA THR A 92 -9.68 7.52 -1.01
C THR A 92 -8.37 7.59 -0.24
N THR A 93 -8.33 6.95 0.92
CA THR A 93 -7.17 6.93 1.83
C THR A 93 -6.81 5.50 2.21
N ALA A 94 -5.52 5.25 2.46
CA ALA A 94 -5.04 3.96 2.98
C ALA A 94 -4.89 4.04 4.50
N VAL A 95 -5.51 3.10 5.22
CA VAL A 95 -5.56 3.06 6.68
C VAL A 95 -4.99 1.74 7.18
N LEU A 96 -4.15 1.79 8.22
CA LEU A 96 -3.69 0.58 8.91
C LEU A 96 -4.79 0.03 9.81
N THR A 97 -5.21 -1.20 9.55
CA THR A 97 -6.19 -1.96 10.34
C THR A 97 -5.60 -3.31 10.69
N ALA A 98 -5.67 -3.72 11.96
CA ALA A 98 -5.20 -5.04 12.36
C ALA A 98 -6.11 -6.13 11.80
N HIS A 99 -5.51 -7.10 11.10
CA HIS A 99 -6.19 -8.26 10.53
C HIS A 99 -5.32 -9.50 10.75
N ASP A 100 -5.96 -10.61 11.13
CA ASP A 100 -5.26 -11.89 11.33
C ASP A 100 -5.06 -12.64 10.00
N ASP A 101 -6.02 -12.52 9.07
CA ASP A 101 -6.07 -13.29 7.80
C ASP A 101 -6.13 -12.42 6.53
N ALA A 102 -5.88 -11.12 6.66
CA ALA A 102 -5.95 -10.15 5.54
C ALA A 102 -4.77 -9.17 5.58
N CYS A 103 -4.64 -8.31 4.57
CA CYS A 103 -3.66 -7.22 4.62
C CYS A 103 -3.94 -6.30 5.80
N CYS A 104 -2.90 -5.82 6.46
CA CYS A 104 -3.01 -4.77 7.48
C CYS A 104 -3.51 -3.41 6.95
N VAL A 105 -3.85 -3.29 5.66
CA VAL A 105 -4.21 -2.01 5.03
C VAL A 105 -5.58 -2.12 4.38
N GLU A 106 -6.46 -1.20 4.73
CA GLU A 106 -7.76 -0.98 4.07
C GLU A 106 -7.73 0.32 3.28
N LEU A 107 -8.57 0.40 2.24
CA LEU A 107 -8.84 1.66 1.56
C LEU A 107 -10.19 2.20 2.00
N HIS A 108 -10.23 3.46 2.42
CA HIS A 108 -11.43 4.14 2.87
C HIS A 108 -11.70 5.31 1.93
N THR A 109 -12.81 5.25 1.22
CA THR A 109 -13.33 6.32 0.35
C THR A 109 -14.35 7.13 1.13
N GLY A 110 -14.10 8.44 1.30
CA GLY A 110 -15.06 9.37 1.88
C GLY A 110 -16.30 9.50 1.01
N GLU A 111 -17.46 9.68 1.68
CA GLU A 111 -18.73 10.04 1.02
C GLU A 111 -18.68 11.45 0.40
#